data_AF-A0A2V6XG78-F1
#
_entry.id   AF-A0A2V6XG78-F1
#
_cell.length_a   1.000
_cell.length_b   1.000
_cell.length_c   1.000
_cell.angle_alpha   90.00
_cell.angle_beta   90.00
_cell.angle_gamma   90.00
#
_symmetry.space_group_name_H-M   'P 1'
#
loop_
_entity.id
_entity.type
_entity.pdbx_description
1 polymer ?
#
loop_
_entity_poly.entity_id
_entity_poly.type
_entity_poly.pdbx_seq_one_letter_code
_entity_poly.pdbx_strand_id
1 'polypeptide(L)'
;FRIAEGFGVDPKILTDVISKSSGNTWVMEHMHPVGGLVAKAPSSRDYAPGFTTDLMAKDLGLAVNAARDLRVPVVVAPAAQQVLRLASSHGLGRKDFSSVYVFLKPSSGQAPV
;
A
#
# COMPACT_ATOMS: atom_id res chain seq x y z
N PHE A 1 -5.16 8.45 -1.68
CA PHE A 1 -4.08 9.24 -2.30
C PHE A 1 -4.14 9.25 -3.83
N ARG A 2 -4.03 8.12 -4.55
CA ARG A 2 -4.14 8.12 -6.03
C ARG A 2 -5.43 8.73 -6.59
N ILE A 3 -6.56 8.46 -5.94
CA ILE A 3 -7.84 9.09 -6.30
C ILE A 3 -7.77 10.61 -6.15
N ALA A 4 -7.26 11.09 -5.01
CA ALA A 4 -7.15 12.51 -4.71
C ALA A 4 -6.15 13.23 -5.63
N GLU A 5 -5.05 12.57 -5.99
CA GLU A 5 -4.11 13.02 -7.03
C GLU A 5 -4.81 13.22 -8.37
N GLY A 6 -5.71 12.31 -8.76
CA GLY A 6 -6.54 12.46 -9.97
C GLY A 6 -7.48 13.67 -9.94
N PHE A 7 -7.88 14.12 -8.75
CA PHE A 7 -8.66 15.35 -8.55
C PHE A 7 -7.78 16.60 -8.33
N GLY A 8 -6.45 16.48 -8.42
CA GLY A 8 -5.52 17.60 -8.21
C GLY A 8 -5.37 18.04 -6.75
N VAL A 9 -5.73 17.18 -5.79
CA VAL A 9 -5.62 17.50 -4.36
C VAL A 9 -4.17 17.33 -3.89
N ASP A 10 -3.65 18.32 -3.18
CA ASP A 10 -2.33 18.25 -2.54
C ASP A 10 -2.29 17.09 -1.52
N PRO A 11 -1.37 16.12 -1.67
CA PRO A 11 -1.25 15.00 -0.75
C PRO A 11 -0.93 15.43 0.69
N LYS A 12 -0.27 16.58 0.91
CA LYS A 12 -0.01 17.10 2.25
C LYS A 12 -1.30 17.56 2.92
N ILE A 13 -2.12 18.33 2.22
CA ILE A 13 -3.43 18.78 2.72
C ILE A 13 -4.31 17.57 3.04
N LEU A 14 -4.35 16.57 2.17
CA LEU A 14 -5.12 15.35 2.41
C LEU A 14 -4.62 14.59 3.65
N THR A 15 -3.30 14.53 3.85
CA THR A 15 -2.70 13.87 5.03
C THR A 15 -3.06 14.59 6.31
N ASP A 16 -3.02 15.92 6.33
CA ASP A 16 -3.40 16.74 7.48
C ASP A 16 -4.86 16.53 7.88
N VAL A 17 -5.76 16.35 6.91
CA VAL A 17 -7.18 16.06 7.17
C VAL A 17 -7.36 14.62 7.70
N ILE A 18 -6.79 13.62 7.01
CA ILE A 18 -6.96 12.21 7.38
C ILE A 18 -6.37 11.93 8.76
N SER A 19 -5.18 12.46 9.07
CA SER A 19 -4.48 12.24 10.35
C SER A 19 -5.27 12.72 11.58
N LYS A 20 -6.16 13.70 11.40
CA LYS A 20 -7.01 14.25 12.47
C LYS A 20 -8.44 13.67 12.46
N SER A 21 -8.70 12.69 11.61
CA SER A 21 -10.04 12.14 11.37
C SER A 21 -10.06 10.62 11.63
N SER A 22 -11.23 10.01 11.43
CA SER A 22 -11.44 8.56 11.60
C SER A 22 -10.66 7.67 10.62
N GLY A 23 -10.06 8.25 9.58
CA GLY A 23 -9.27 7.52 8.59
C GLY A 23 -7.79 7.34 8.96
N ASN A 24 -7.35 7.88 10.10
CA ASN A 24 -5.95 7.76 10.50
C ASN A 24 -5.57 6.32 10.86
N THR A 25 -4.33 5.93 10.55
CA THR A 25 -3.79 4.59 10.84
C THR A 25 -2.31 4.68 11.17
N TRP A 26 -1.76 3.61 11.76
CA TRP A 26 -0.33 3.52 11.98
C TRP A 26 0.49 3.67 10.67
N VAL A 27 -0.02 3.16 9.55
CA VAL A 27 0.61 3.31 8.23
C VAL A 27 0.68 4.78 7.81
N MET A 28 -0.39 5.55 8.05
CA MET A 28 -0.42 6.98 7.75
C MET A 28 0.65 7.76 8.51
N GLU A 29 0.87 7.42 9.78
CA GLU A 29 1.80 8.13 10.66
C GLU A 29 3.27 7.74 10.43
N HIS A 30 3.54 6.47 10.12
CA HIS A 30 4.90 5.92 10.15
C HIS A 30 5.40 5.37 8.81
N MET A 31 4.50 4.86 7.98
CA MET A 31 4.81 4.17 6.72
C MET A 31 4.06 4.81 5.54
N HIS A 32 3.93 6.15 5.58
CA HIS A 32 3.10 6.87 4.63
C HIS A 32 3.50 6.54 3.18
N PRO A 33 2.58 6.12 2.30
CA PRO A 33 2.93 5.61 0.98
C PRO A 33 3.39 6.70 0.00
N VAL A 34 2.99 7.96 0.21
CA VAL A 34 3.47 9.10 -0.59
C VAL A 34 4.80 9.60 -0.02
N GLY A 35 5.82 9.67 -0.88
CA GLY A 35 7.15 10.13 -0.51
C GLY A 35 7.18 11.59 -0.06
N GLY A 36 8.05 11.89 0.90
CA GLY A 36 8.28 13.25 1.41
C GLY A 36 7.31 13.71 2.49
N LEU A 37 6.20 13.00 2.76
CA LEU A 37 5.25 13.39 3.81
C LEU A 37 5.69 12.96 5.21
N VAL A 38 6.32 11.79 5.32
CA VAL A 38 6.92 11.31 6.57
C VAL A 38 8.40 11.04 6.30
N ALA A 39 9.28 11.84 6.92
CA ALA A 39 10.72 11.84 6.61
C ALA A 39 11.39 10.48 6.85
N LYS A 40 10.93 9.71 7.84
CA LYS A 40 11.46 8.38 8.18
C LYS A 40 10.81 7.25 7.39
N ALA A 41 9.71 7.49 6.68
CA ALA A 41 9.01 6.45 5.93
C ALA A 41 9.84 5.95 4.74
N PRO A 42 9.75 4.66 4.36
CA PRO A 42 10.44 4.11 3.19
C PRO A 42 10.15 4.87 1.90
N SER A 43 8.93 5.37 1.71
CA SER A 43 8.53 6.17 0.53
C SER A 43 9.38 7.43 0.32
N SER A 44 9.95 8.01 1.39
CA SER A 44 10.84 9.17 1.33
C SER A 44 12.29 8.82 0.92
N ARG A 45 12.59 7.54 0.71
CA ARG A 45 13.90 7.02 0.32
C ARG A 45 13.77 5.95 -0.79
N ASP A 46 12.96 6.26 -1.81
CA ASP A 46 12.66 5.38 -2.95
C ASP A 46 12.24 3.95 -2.52
N TYR A 47 11.44 3.86 -1.46
CA TYR A 47 10.94 2.61 -0.91
C TYR A 47 12.06 1.60 -0.61
N ALA A 48 13.22 2.11 -0.13
CA ALA A 48 14.34 1.27 0.28
C ALA A 48 13.86 0.16 1.24
N PRO A 49 14.41 -1.07 1.10
CA PRO A 49 13.88 -2.23 1.78
C PRO A 49 13.94 -2.09 3.31
N GLY A 50 12.77 -2.13 3.95
CA GLY A 50 12.60 -2.36 5.39
C GLY A 50 11.84 -3.66 5.61
N PHE A 51 10.55 -3.65 5.25
CA PHE A 51 9.74 -4.86 5.17
C PHE A 51 9.24 -5.04 3.74
N THR A 52 9.84 -5.98 3.01
CA THR A 52 9.65 -6.06 1.55
C THR A 52 8.23 -6.46 1.15
N THR A 53 7.82 -6.04 -0.05
CA THR A 53 6.54 -6.44 -0.67
C THR A 53 6.37 -7.96 -0.72
N ASP A 54 7.44 -8.70 -1.05
CA ASP A 54 7.41 -10.17 -1.08
C ASP A 54 7.16 -10.78 0.30
N LEU A 55 7.79 -10.24 1.33
CA LEU A 55 7.58 -10.68 2.72
C LEU A 55 6.15 -10.41 3.19
N MET A 56 5.60 -9.23 2.88
CA MET A 56 4.20 -8.93 3.21
C MET A 56 3.22 -9.86 2.47
N ALA A 57 3.46 -10.12 1.18
CA ALA A 57 2.64 -11.06 0.40
C ALA A 57 2.70 -12.49 0.94
N LYS A 58 3.88 -12.92 1.42
CA LYS A 58 4.08 -14.20 2.09
C LYS A 58 3.31 -14.26 3.42
N ASP A 59 3.47 -13.28 4.30
CA ASP A 59 2.83 -13.26 5.62
C ASP A 59 1.30 -13.20 5.53
N LEU A 60 0.74 -12.40 4.60
CA LEU A 60 -0.70 -12.43 4.32
C LEU A 60 -1.16 -13.79 3.81
N GLY A 61 -0.34 -14.51 3.05
CA GLY A 61 -0.65 -15.86 2.61
C GLY A 61 -0.76 -16.86 3.76
N LEU A 62 0.15 -16.75 4.73
CA LEU A 62 0.09 -17.55 5.96
C LEU A 62 -1.19 -17.22 6.74
N ALA A 63 -1.52 -15.94 6.90
CA ALA A 63 -2.74 -15.51 7.59
C ALA A 63 -4.03 -16.01 6.90
N VAL A 64 -4.10 -15.92 5.57
CA VAL A 64 -5.24 -16.39 4.79
C VAL A 64 -5.40 -17.91 4.88
N ASN A 65 -4.29 -18.66 4.81
CA ASN A 65 -4.33 -20.11 4.98
C ASN A 65 -4.80 -20.50 6.39
N ALA A 66 -4.28 -19.85 7.43
CA ALA A 66 -4.71 -20.10 8.80
C ALA A 66 -6.21 -19.78 9.01
N ALA A 67 -6.68 -18.66 8.45
CA ALA A 67 -8.10 -18.30 8.49
C ALA A 67 -8.98 -19.35 7.80
N ARG A 68 -8.55 -19.88 6.66
CA ARG A 68 -9.24 -20.97 5.95
C ARG A 68 -9.32 -22.23 6.82
N ASP A 69 -8.20 -22.64 7.41
CA ASP A 69 -8.12 -23.87 8.21
C ASP A 69 -9.02 -23.77 9.47
N LEU A 70 -9.14 -22.57 10.04
CA LEU A 70 -10.02 -22.27 11.18
C LEU A 70 -11.45 -21.88 10.80
N ARG A 71 -11.78 -21.85 9.50
CA ARG A 71 -13.09 -21.40 8.97
C ARG A 71 -13.49 -19.99 9.42
N VAL A 72 -12.51 -19.10 9.59
CA VAL A 72 -12.72 -17.68 9.90
C VAL A 72 -12.83 -16.90 8.58
N PRO A 73 -13.95 -16.19 8.32
CA PRO A 73 -14.11 -15.45 7.07
C PRO A 73 -13.19 -14.22 7.07
N VAL A 74 -12.35 -14.12 6.03
CA VAL A 74 -11.51 -12.94 5.76
C VAL A 74 -11.67 -12.52 4.31
N VAL A 75 -12.02 -11.26 4.08
CA VAL A 75 -12.29 -10.74 2.72
C VAL A 75 -11.18 -9.81 2.24
N VAL A 76 -10.67 -8.96 3.14
CA VAL A 76 -9.67 -7.93 2.80
C VAL A 76 -8.28 -8.52 2.63
N ALA A 77 -7.86 -9.46 3.51
CA ALA A 77 -6.51 -10.02 3.48
C ALA A 77 -6.16 -10.75 2.16
N PRO A 78 -7.03 -11.62 1.60
CA PRO A 78 -6.78 -12.22 0.28
C PRO A 78 -6.66 -11.19 -0.84
N ALA A 79 -7.52 -10.16 -0.86
CA ALA A 79 -7.46 -9.10 -1.86
C ALA A 79 -6.16 -8.30 -1.75
N ALA A 80 -5.76 -7.91 -0.54
CA ALA A 80 -4.50 -7.21 -0.29
C ALA A 80 -3.29 -8.07 -0.70
N GLN A 81 -3.32 -9.38 -0.43
CA GLN A 81 -2.27 -10.31 -0.86
C GLN A 81 -2.13 -10.33 -2.38
N GLN A 82 -3.24 -10.36 -3.13
CA GLN A 82 -3.22 -10.36 -4.59
C GLN A 82 -2.59 -9.07 -5.13
N VAL A 83 -2.95 -7.91 -4.59
CA VAL A 83 -2.36 -6.63 -4.98
C VAL A 83 -0.85 -6.60 -4.74
N LEU A 84 -0.39 -7.13 -3.60
CA LEU A 84 1.04 -7.20 -3.28
C LEU A 84 1.80 -8.17 -4.20
N ARG A 85 1.20 -9.31 -4.57
CA ARG A 85 1.78 -10.23 -5.56
C ARG A 85 1.88 -9.59 -6.94
N LEU A 86 0.85 -8.83 -7.34
CA LEU A 86 0.89 -8.07 -8.60
C LEU A 86 1.99 -7.01 -8.56
N ALA A 87 2.08 -6.21 -7.51
CA ALA A 87 3.17 -5.25 -7.32
C ALA A 87 4.55 -5.92 -7.38
N SER A 88 4.71 -7.07 -6.72
CA SER A 88 5.93 -7.88 -6.78
C SER A 88 6.30 -8.28 -8.21
N SER A 89 5.34 -8.84 -8.97
CA SER A 89 5.55 -9.23 -10.37
C SER A 89 5.90 -8.06 -11.29
N HIS A 90 5.61 -6.82 -10.88
CA HIS A 90 6.00 -5.58 -11.57
C HIS A 90 7.32 -4.99 -11.06
N GLY A 91 8.18 -5.80 -10.44
CA GLY A 91 9.53 -5.43 -10.04
C GLY A 91 9.64 -4.75 -8.67
N LEU A 92 8.56 -4.71 -7.89
CA LEU A 92 8.54 -4.07 -6.57
C LEU A 92 8.76 -5.05 -5.41
N GLY A 93 9.01 -6.34 -5.70
CA GLY A 93 9.10 -7.40 -4.71
C GLY A 93 10.12 -7.12 -3.61
N ARG A 94 11.28 -6.56 -3.99
CA ARG A 94 12.40 -6.21 -3.08
C ARG A 94 12.32 -4.81 -2.49
N LYS A 95 11.36 -3.97 -2.90
CA LYS A 95 11.10 -2.68 -2.26
C LYS A 95 10.23 -2.88 -1.03
N ASP A 96 10.19 -1.89 -0.15
CA ASP A 96 9.27 -1.88 0.99
C ASP A 96 7.82 -2.07 0.55
N PHE A 97 6.98 -2.72 1.35
CA PHE A 97 5.59 -3.02 1.01
C PHE A 97 4.76 -1.78 0.66
N SER A 98 5.12 -0.61 1.22
CA SER A 98 4.48 0.67 0.87
C SER A 98 4.65 1.05 -0.62
N SER A 99 5.63 0.43 -1.32
CA SER A 99 5.83 0.57 -2.76
C SER A 99 4.66 0.09 -3.60
N VAL A 100 3.71 -0.68 -3.03
CA VAL A 100 2.42 -0.98 -3.65
C VAL A 100 1.71 0.27 -4.18
N TYR A 101 1.96 1.43 -3.56
CA TYR A 101 1.47 2.73 -4.03
C TYR A 101 1.94 3.10 -5.45
N VAL A 102 3.14 2.67 -5.86
CA VAL A 102 3.68 2.86 -7.21
C VAL A 102 2.93 1.99 -8.21
N PHE A 103 2.60 0.75 -7.83
CA PHE A 103 1.82 -0.16 -8.67
C PHE A 103 0.40 0.37 -8.91
N LEU A 104 -0.23 0.95 -7.89
CA LEU A 104 -1.59 1.52 -7.96
C LEU A 104 -1.67 2.86 -8.72
N LYS A 105 -0.62 3.27 -9.43
CA LYS A 105 -0.68 4.47 -10.28
C LYS A 105 -1.84 4.36 -11.28
N PRO A 106 -2.55 5.46 -11.58
CA PRO A 106 -3.62 5.43 -12.57
C PRO A 106 -3.12 4.87 -13.91
N SER A 107 -3.97 4.09 -14.56
CA SER A 107 -3.76 3.66 -15.95
C SER A 107 -3.64 4.90 -16.84
N SER A 108 -2.85 4.81 -17.92
CA SER A 108 -2.93 5.82 -18.98
C SER A 108 -4.37 5.93 -19.46
N GLY A 109 -4.87 7.14 -19.76
CA GLY A 109 -6.29 7.41 -20.07
C GLY A 109 -6.89 6.70 -21.30
N GLN A 110 -6.16 5.75 -21.91
CA GLN A 110 -6.59 4.87 -22.99
C GLN A 110 -6.76 3.41 -22.56
N ALA A 111 -6.48 3.07 -21.29
CA ALA A 111 -6.64 1.71 -20.81
C ALA A 111 -8.14 1.39 -20.58
N PRO A 112 -8.64 0.22 -21.00
CA PRO A 112 -9.99 -0.20 -20.69
C PRO A 112 -10.16 -0.37 -19.17
N VAL A 113 -11.27 0.15 -18.65
CA VAL A 113 -11.75 -0.05 -17.26
C VAL A 113 -12.57 -1.32 -17.14
#